data_AF-M5RPS5-F1
#
_entry.id   AF-M5RPS5-F1
#
_cell.length_a   1.000
_cell.length_b   1.000
_cell.length_c   1.000
_cell.angle_alpha   90.00
_cell.angle_beta   90.00
_cell.angle_gamma   90.00
#
_symmetry.space_group_name_H-M   'P 1'
#
loop_
_entity.id
_entity.type
_entity.pdbx_description
1 polymer ?
#
loop_
_entity_poly.entity_id
_entity_poly.type
_entity_poly.pdbx_seq_one_letter_code
_entity_poly.pdbx_strand_id
1 'polypeptide(L)'
;MSEFISAVEASKITPVSASTIKRFIRDVVEDPNHASRDKVQPSVEELKRAQEAGEPYRWTIEQEFVIEQFGTADEKKGSADNQPSGMVLEILRSQLEAKDAQIRTLETQLDRKDEQIKRQDDRMQETHVLMQHLQKRLSLTAAVPSSCGPV
;
A
#
# COMPACT_ATOMS: atom_id res chain seq x y z
N MET A 1 19.12 33.72 -7.67
CA MET A 1 18.61 33.18 -8.95
C MET A 1 17.97 31.87 -8.58
N SER A 2 16.65 31.78 -8.71
CA SER A 2 15.89 30.62 -8.27
C SER A 2 16.09 29.46 -9.22
N GLU A 3 16.77 28.41 -8.74
CA GLU A 3 17.03 27.21 -9.54
C GLU A 3 15.80 26.31 -9.52
N PHE A 4 15.23 26.05 -10.70
CA PHE A 4 14.08 25.16 -10.86
C PHE A 4 14.57 23.74 -11.10
N ILE A 5 14.25 22.85 -10.16
CA ILE A 5 14.68 21.46 -10.19
C ILE A 5 13.50 20.52 -10.44
N SER A 6 13.76 19.38 -11.05
CA SER A 6 12.75 18.34 -11.23
C SER A 6 12.46 17.63 -9.91
N ALA A 7 11.28 17.00 -9.80
CA ALA A 7 10.93 16.21 -8.61
C ALA A 7 11.94 15.10 -8.25
N VAL A 8 12.71 14.61 -9.24
CA VAL A 8 13.76 13.60 -9.03
C VAL A 8 15.01 14.23 -8.41
N GLU A 9 15.42 15.40 -8.88
CA GLU A 9 16.55 16.14 -8.30
C GLU A 9 16.22 16.63 -6.90
N ALA A 10 14.98 17.12 -6.70
CA ALA A 10 14.47 17.50 -5.40
C ALA A 10 14.51 16.35 -4.38
N SER A 11 14.24 15.11 -4.81
CA SER A 11 14.31 13.93 -3.95
C SER A 11 15.72 13.51 -3.54
N LYS A 12 16.76 14.02 -4.22
CA LYS A 12 18.16 13.78 -3.81
C LYS A 12 18.61 14.76 -2.73
N ILE A 13 18.05 15.95 -2.73
CA ILE A 13 18.42 17.06 -1.83
C ILE A 13 17.62 16.99 -0.53
N THR A 14 16.37 16.53 -0.63
CA THR A 14 15.44 16.44 0.50
C THR A 14 15.28 15.00 0.99
N PRO A 15 14.89 14.79 2.26
CA PRO A 15 14.67 13.45 2.81
C PRO A 15 13.39 12.77 2.29
N VAL A 16 12.79 13.28 1.21
CA VAL A 16 11.44 12.94 0.77
C VAL A 16 11.48 12.33 -0.63
N SER A 17 10.68 11.28 -0.85
CA SER A 17 10.60 10.60 -2.14
C SER A 17 10.07 11.51 -3.25
N ALA A 18 10.53 11.27 -4.48
CA ALA A 18 10.04 11.97 -5.67
C ALA A 18 8.51 11.88 -5.86
N SER A 19 7.88 10.79 -5.39
CA SER A 19 6.41 10.61 -5.44
C SER A 19 5.68 11.60 -4.53
N THR A 20 6.20 11.84 -3.32
CA THR A 20 5.63 12.81 -2.39
C THR A 20 5.80 14.23 -2.93
N ILE A 21 6.95 14.54 -3.53
CA ILE A 21 7.23 15.85 -4.14
C ILE A 21 6.30 16.08 -5.34
N LYS A 22 6.07 15.06 -6.18
CA LYS A 22 5.08 15.14 -7.27
C LYS A 22 3.66 15.37 -6.75
N ARG A 23 3.28 14.72 -5.65
CA ARG A 23 1.98 14.91 -5.01
C ARG A 23 1.85 16.35 -4.49
N PHE A 24 2.88 16.85 -3.81
CA PHE A 24 2.92 18.23 -3.33
C PHE A 24 2.79 19.25 -4.47
N ILE A 25 3.55 19.06 -5.56
CA ILE A 25 3.42 19.89 -6.76
C ILE A 25 2.00 19.87 -7.30
N ARG A 26 1.36 18.70 -7.36
CA ARG A 26 -0.03 18.58 -7.82
C ARG A 26 -0.99 19.33 -6.89
N ASP A 27 -0.86 19.19 -5.58
CA ASP A 27 -1.72 19.87 -4.62
C ASP A 27 -1.59 21.40 -4.76
N VAL A 28 -0.38 21.92 -4.95
CA VAL A 28 -0.11 23.36 -5.21
C VAL A 28 -0.67 23.83 -6.58
N VAL A 29 -0.72 22.95 -7.57
CA VAL A 29 -1.26 23.25 -8.91
C VAL A 29 -2.80 23.20 -8.91
N GLU A 30 -3.39 22.29 -8.13
CA GLU A 30 -4.85 22.17 -7.99
C GLU A 30 -5.45 23.39 -7.29
N ASP A 31 -4.70 24.07 -6.43
CA ASP A 31 -5.09 25.32 -5.77
C ASP A 31 -4.58 26.57 -6.53
N PRO A 32 -5.40 27.22 -7.39
CA PRO A 32 -4.95 28.35 -8.21
C PRO A 32 -4.61 29.62 -7.42
N ASN A 33 -5.03 29.74 -6.16
CA ASN A 33 -4.72 30.86 -5.26
C ASN A 33 -3.57 30.54 -4.27
N HIS A 34 -2.82 29.46 -4.47
CA HIS A 34 -1.74 29.12 -3.58
C HIS A 34 -0.63 30.18 -3.65
N ALA A 35 -0.22 30.74 -2.51
CA ALA A 35 0.82 31.78 -2.41
C ALA A 35 2.19 31.37 -2.97
N SER A 36 2.35 30.08 -3.30
CA SER A 36 3.58 29.48 -3.83
C SER A 36 3.41 28.96 -5.26
N ARG A 37 2.31 29.32 -5.94
CA ARG A 37 2.05 28.91 -7.33
C ARG A 37 3.09 29.44 -8.30
N ASP A 38 3.67 30.61 -8.00
CA ASP A 38 4.76 31.23 -8.77
C ASP A 38 6.08 30.44 -8.69
N LYS A 39 6.18 29.53 -7.71
CA LYS A 39 7.37 28.71 -7.44
C LYS A 39 7.36 27.36 -8.17
N VAL A 40 6.33 27.08 -8.99
CA VAL A 40 6.14 25.82 -9.73
C VAL A 40 5.94 26.08 -11.22
N GLN A 41 6.72 25.38 -12.05
CA GLN A 41 6.61 25.42 -13.51
C GLN A 41 6.23 24.04 -14.08
N PRO A 42 5.50 23.97 -15.21
CA PRO A 42 4.93 25.09 -15.98
C PRO A 42 3.72 25.77 -15.31
N SER A 43 3.44 27.00 -15.72
CA SER A 43 2.23 27.73 -15.29
C SER A 43 0.95 27.06 -15.84
N VAL A 44 -0.22 27.31 -15.23
CA VAL A 44 -1.50 26.68 -15.64
C VAL A 44 -1.80 26.97 -17.12
N GLU A 45 -1.39 28.14 -17.60
CA GLU A 45 -1.56 28.57 -18.99
C GLU A 45 -0.58 27.87 -19.94
N GLU A 46 0.63 27.57 -19.49
CA GLU A 46 1.62 26.79 -20.25
C GLU A 46 1.25 25.30 -20.28
N LEU A 47 0.65 24.77 -19.21
CA LEU A 47 0.13 23.41 -19.17
C LEU A 47 -1.06 23.21 -20.10
N LYS A 48 -2.01 24.15 -20.11
CA LYS A 48 -3.13 24.11 -21.05
C LYS A 48 -2.62 24.15 -22.49
N ARG A 49 -1.64 25.01 -22.79
CA ARG A 49 -0.99 25.05 -24.11
C ARG A 49 -0.23 23.76 -24.45
N ALA A 50 0.52 23.19 -23.51
CA ALA A 50 1.26 21.95 -23.72
C ALA A 50 0.33 20.73 -23.87
N GLN A 51 -0.79 20.72 -23.14
CA GLN A 51 -1.84 19.70 -23.23
C GLN A 51 -2.60 19.80 -24.56
N GLU A 52 -2.91 21.01 -25.01
CA GLU A 52 -3.50 21.28 -26.33
C GLU A 52 -2.54 20.95 -27.48
N ALA A 53 -1.23 21.13 -27.27
CA ALA A 53 -0.18 20.80 -28.23
C ALA A 53 0.22 19.31 -28.22
N GLY A 54 -0.23 18.52 -27.24
CA GLY A 54 0.14 17.11 -27.09
C GLY A 54 1.61 16.86 -26.73
N GLU A 55 2.30 17.87 -26.20
CA GLU A 55 3.72 17.78 -25.85
C GLU A 55 3.92 17.20 -24.44
N PRO A 56 4.95 16.35 -24.23
CA PRO A 56 5.27 15.83 -22.91
C PRO A 56 5.80 16.96 -22.02
N TYR A 57 5.01 17.37 -21.02
CA TYR A 57 5.44 18.37 -20.03
C TYR A 57 6.03 17.72 -18.79
N ARG A 58 7.04 18.37 -18.20
CA ARG A 58 7.68 17.95 -16.95
C ARG A 58 7.53 19.05 -15.90
N TRP A 59 7.07 18.66 -14.72
CA TRP A 59 6.98 19.54 -13.57
C TRP A 59 8.34 19.84 -12.96
N THR A 60 8.61 21.11 -12.74
CA THR A 60 9.78 21.64 -12.03
C THR A 60 9.33 22.57 -10.91
N ILE A 61 10.11 22.63 -9.84
CA ILE A 61 9.81 23.38 -8.63
C ILE A 61 11.06 24.14 -8.18
N GLU A 62 10.88 25.33 -7.63
CA GLU A 62 11.96 26.12 -7.09
C GLU A 62 12.66 25.38 -5.94
N GLN A 63 13.98 25.22 -6.03
CA GLN A 63 14.78 24.49 -5.07
C GLN A 63 14.64 25.03 -3.64
N GLU A 64 14.68 26.35 -3.48
CA GLU A 64 14.56 27.02 -2.17
C GLU A 64 13.21 26.70 -1.51
N PHE A 65 12.14 26.64 -2.30
CA PHE A 65 10.80 26.31 -1.79
C PHE A 65 10.69 24.88 -1.28
N VAL A 66 11.31 23.92 -1.97
CA VAL A 66 11.34 22.53 -1.51
C VAL A 66 12.17 22.41 -0.23
N ILE A 67 13.28 23.14 -0.13
CA ILE A 67 14.13 23.14 1.05
C ILE A 67 13.42 23.78 2.25
N GLU A 68 12.73 24.91 2.06
CA GLU A 68 11.91 25.55 3.11
C GLU A 68 10.82 24.61 3.63
N GLN A 69 10.16 23.86 2.74
CA GLN A 69 9.02 23.03 3.08
C GLN A 69 9.42 21.68 3.70
N PHE A 70 10.50 21.05 3.21
CA PHE A 70 10.87 19.68 3.58
C PHE A 70 12.20 19.56 4.33
N GLY A 71 12.95 20.65 4.47
CA GLY A 71 14.30 20.67 5.02
C GLY A 71 15.33 20.04 4.08
N THR A 72 16.61 20.28 4.36
CA THR A 72 17.70 19.56 3.69
C THR A 72 17.94 18.22 4.40
N ALA A 73 18.43 17.23 3.66
CA ALA A 73 18.80 15.95 4.24
C ALA A 73 19.92 16.06 5.32
N ASP A 74 20.71 17.13 5.28
CA ASP A 74 21.83 17.38 6.20
C ASP A 74 21.43 18.08 7.52
N GLU A 75 20.29 18.75 7.59
CA GLU A 75 19.90 19.54 8.78
C GLU A 75 19.29 18.73 9.95
N LYS A 76 19.29 17.40 9.89
CA LYS A 76 18.96 16.55 11.07
C LYS A 76 20.06 16.50 12.14
N LYS A 77 20.96 17.50 12.19
CA LYS A 77 21.92 17.71 13.28
C LYS A 77 22.02 19.20 13.65
N GLY A 78 20.92 19.79 14.12
CA GLY A 78 21.05 21.03 14.87
C GLY A 78 19.76 21.81 14.99
N SER A 79 19.31 21.97 16.24
CA SER A 79 18.40 23.03 16.69
C SER A 79 16.95 22.98 16.21
N ALA A 80 16.12 22.28 16.98
CA ALA A 80 14.85 22.84 17.44
C ALA A 80 14.45 22.17 18.75
N ASP A 81 14.98 22.73 19.84
CA ASP A 81 14.31 22.71 21.13
C ASP A 81 12.97 23.45 20.95
N ASN A 82 11.89 22.68 20.82
CA ASN A 82 10.55 23.17 21.05
C ASN A 82 9.76 21.98 21.58
N GLN A 83 9.24 22.10 22.80
CA GLN A 83 8.38 21.09 23.43
C GLN A 83 7.02 21.05 22.69
N PRO A 84 6.84 20.11 21.75
CA PRO A 84 5.71 19.18 21.81
C PRO A 84 6.12 17.72 21.54
N SER A 85 7.42 17.44 21.41
CA SER A 85 7.95 16.09 21.11
C SER A 85 7.55 15.03 22.13
N GLY A 86 7.39 15.37 23.41
CA GLY A 86 6.94 14.41 24.44
C GLY A 86 5.52 13.90 24.19
N MET A 87 4.59 14.81 23.87
CA MET A 87 3.21 14.47 23.56
C MET A 87 3.11 13.68 22.25
N VAL A 88 3.88 14.05 21.23
CA VAL A 88 3.93 13.29 19.97
C VAL A 88 4.51 11.90 20.19
N LEU A 89 5.56 11.75 20.99
CA LEU A 89 6.12 10.44 21.34
C LEU A 89 5.15 9.59 22.16
N GLU A 90 4.38 10.19 23.05
CA GLU A 90 3.33 9.49 23.82
C GLU A 90 2.16 9.05 22.94
N ILE A 91 1.74 9.90 21.98
CA ILE A 91 0.74 9.54 20.97
C ILE A 91 1.26 8.40 20.08
N LEU A 92 2.51 8.49 19.62
CA LEU A 92 3.12 7.43 18.81
C LEU A 92 3.24 6.13 19.60
N ARG A 93 3.61 6.20 20.88
CA ARG A 93 3.68 5.02 21.76
C ARG A 93 2.31 4.39 21.99
N SER A 94 1.29 5.18 22.30
CA SER A 94 -0.08 4.68 22.46
C SER A 94 -0.64 4.10 21.16
N GLN A 95 -0.30 4.69 20.01
CA GLN A 95 -0.64 4.11 18.70
C GLN A 95 0.08 2.79 18.44
N LEU A 96 1.36 2.68 18.82
CA LEU A 96 2.13 1.43 18.71
C LEU A 96 1.51 0.34 19.56
N GLU A 97 1.18 0.64 20.82
CA GLU A 97 0.52 -0.29 21.74
C GLU A 97 -0.86 -0.73 21.23
N ALA A 98 -1.65 0.21 20.69
CA ALA A 98 -2.94 -0.10 20.06
C ALA A 98 -2.78 -0.98 18.81
N LYS A 99 -1.74 -0.75 18.01
CA LYS A 99 -1.44 -1.56 16.83
C LYS A 99 -0.94 -2.96 17.21
N ASP A 100 -0.12 -3.07 18.24
CA ASP A 100 0.31 -4.37 18.78
C ASP A 100 -0.87 -5.18 19.33
N ALA A 101 -1.81 -4.53 20.01
CA ALA A 101 -3.05 -5.17 20.45
C ALA A 101 -3.91 -5.64 19.26
N GLN A 102 -3.98 -4.84 18.19
CA GLN A 102 -4.67 -5.19 16.97
C GLN A 102 -4.02 -6.40 16.28
N ILE A 103 -2.68 -6.43 16.21
CA ILE A 103 -1.91 -7.54 15.65
C ILE A 103 -2.21 -8.83 16.41
N ARG A 104 -2.11 -8.82 17.74
CA ARG A 104 -2.43 -9.99 18.57
C ARG A 104 -3.86 -10.50 18.35
N THR A 105 -4.81 -9.57 18.21
CA THR A 105 -6.21 -9.93 17.92
C THR A 105 -6.32 -10.62 16.57
N LEU A 106 -5.66 -10.09 15.53
CA LEU A 106 -5.65 -10.70 14.20
C LEU A 106 -4.94 -12.05 14.18
N GLU A 107 -3.83 -12.21 14.90
CA GLU A 107 -3.13 -13.49 15.06
C GLU A 107 -4.07 -14.55 15.66
N THR A 108 -4.76 -14.24 16.77
CA THR A 108 -5.73 -15.19 17.35
C THR A 108 -6.91 -15.51 16.44
N GLN A 109 -7.31 -14.59 15.57
CA GLN A 109 -8.34 -14.85 14.57
C GLN A 109 -7.83 -15.75 13.44
N LEU A 110 -6.57 -15.56 13.05
CA LEU A 110 -5.90 -16.39 12.04
C LEU A 110 -5.79 -17.83 12.56
N ASP A 111 -5.29 -18.02 13.79
CA ASP A 111 -5.17 -19.34 14.41
C ASP A 111 -6.52 -20.09 14.43
N ARG A 112 -7.61 -19.39 14.81
CA ARG A 112 -8.96 -19.97 14.80
C ARG A 112 -9.43 -20.35 13.40
N LYS A 113 -9.12 -19.54 12.40
CA LYS A 113 -9.47 -19.83 11.00
C LYS A 113 -8.66 -21.01 10.46
N ASP A 114 -7.38 -21.09 10.79
CA ASP A 114 -6.52 -22.22 10.40
C ASP A 114 -7.00 -23.53 11.03
N GLU A 115 -7.40 -23.52 12.30
CA GLU A 115 -8.06 -24.66 12.92
C GLU A 115 -9.37 -25.05 12.23
N GLN A 116 -10.17 -24.06 11.84
CA GLN A 116 -11.42 -24.32 11.14
C GLN A 116 -11.18 -24.93 9.74
N ILE A 117 -10.17 -24.45 9.02
CA ILE A 117 -9.76 -25.00 7.72
C ILE A 117 -9.29 -26.44 7.89
N LYS A 118 -8.40 -26.71 8.86
CA LYS A 118 -7.94 -28.08 9.15
C LYS A 118 -9.11 -29.03 9.40
N ARG A 119 -10.06 -28.63 10.27
CA ARG A 119 -11.27 -29.44 10.53
C ARG A 119 -12.12 -29.66 9.28
N GLN A 120 -12.20 -28.66 8.39
CA GLN A 120 -12.94 -28.80 7.13
C GLN A 120 -12.23 -29.74 6.17
N ASP A 121 -10.92 -29.60 6.03
CA ASP A 121 -10.08 -30.45 5.19
C ASP A 121 -10.12 -31.91 5.66
N ASP A 122 -10.01 -32.17 6.97
CA ASP A 122 -10.09 -33.52 7.53
C ASP A 122 -11.43 -34.18 7.17
N ARG A 123 -12.56 -33.47 7.35
CA ARG A 123 -13.88 -33.99 6.95
C ARG A 123 -13.99 -34.18 5.44
N MET A 124 -13.44 -33.27 4.63
CA MET A 124 -13.43 -33.43 3.18
C MET A 124 -12.62 -34.66 2.76
N GLN A 125 -11.49 -34.92 3.40
CA GLN A 125 -10.70 -36.12 3.15
C GLN A 125 -11.45 -37.38 3.58
N GLU A 126 -12.05 -37.40 4.77
CA GLU A 126 -12.87 -38.52 5.24
C GLU A 126 -14.03 -38.81 4.28
N THR A 127 -14.79 -37.80 3.89
CA THR A 127 -15.90 -37.96 2.93
C THR A 127 -15.40 -38.44 1.57
N HIS A 128 -14.26 -37.95 1.11
CA HIS A 128 -13.66 -38.40 -0.15
C HIS A 128 -13.26 -39.88 -0.09
N VAL A 129 -12.60 -40.31 0.98
CA VAL A 129 -12.22 -41.71 1.20
C VAL A 129 -13.46 -42.61 1.27
N LEU A 130 -14.48 -42.22 2.04
CA LEU A 130 -15.73 -42.97 2.13
C LEU A 130 -16.44 -43.08 0.77
N MET A 131 -16.49 -41.99 0.01
CA MET A 131 -17.09 -41.97 -1.33
C MET A 131 -16.32 -42.88 -2.29
N GLN A 132 -14.97 -42.85 -2.26
CA GLN A 132 -14.15 -43.77 -3.04
C GLN A 132 -14.43 -45.24 -2.67
N HIS A 133 -14.55 -45.56 -1.37
CA HIS A 133 -14.89 -46.92 -0.93
C HIS A 133 -16.28 -47.35 -1.40
N LEU A 134 -17.28 -46.47 -1.32
CA LEU A 134 -18.62 -46.73 -1.84
C LEU A 134 -18.60 -46.96 -3.34
N GLN A 135 -17.92 -46.11 -4.11
CA GLN A 135 -17.78 -46.25 -5.55
C GLN A 135 -17.11 -47.58 -5.94
N LYS A 136 -16.05 -47.97 -5.23
CA LYS A 136 -15.39 -49.28 -5.41
C LYS A 136 -16.33 -50.45 -5.11
N ARG A 137 -17.14 -50.39 -4.05
CA ARG A 137 -18.11 -51.45 -3.75
C ARG A 137 -19.20 -51.55 -4.80
N LEU A 138 -19.74 -50.41 -5.24
CA LEU A 138 -20.77 -50.37 -6.29
C LEU A 138 -20.24 -50.89 -7.63
N SER A 139 -19.01 -50.53 -8.01
CA SER A 139 -18.40 -51.05 -9.24
C SER A 139 -18.11 -52.54 -9.17
N LEU A 140 -17.71 -53.07 -8.00
CA LEU A 140 -17.55 -54.51 -7.78
C LEU A 140 -18.88 -55.27 -7.84
N THR A 141 -19.97 -54.72 -7.28
CA THR A 141 -21.29 -55.35 -7.34
C THR A 141 -21.94 -55.27 -8.73
N ALA A 142 -21.62 -54.23 -9.51
CA ALA A 142 -22.04 -54.13 -10.91
C ALA A 142 -21.32 -55.14 -11.83
N ALA A 143 -20.13 -55.61 -11.43
CA ALA A 143 -19.31 -56.54 -12.20
C ALA A 143 -19.61 -58.03 -11.91
N VAL A 144 -20.55 -58.37 -11.01
CA VAL A 144 -21.00 -59.76 -10.81
C VAL A 144 -22.21 -60.01 -11.71
N PRO A 145 -22.05 -60.60 -12.92
CA PRO A 145 -23.18 -61.08 -13.69
C PRO A 145 -23.84 -62.21 -12.90
N SER A 146 -25.15 -62.05 -12.70
CA SER A 146 -26.05 -63.05 -12.12
C SER A 146 -25.97 -64.34 -12.94
N SER A 147 -25.04 -65.24 -12.59
CA SER A 147 -25.03 -66.63 -13.02
C SER A 147 -25.65 -67.46 -11.91
N CYS A 148 -26.98 -67.50 -11.87
CA CYS A 148 -27.70 -68.57 -11.17
C CYS A 148 -29.13 -68.65 -11.70
N GLY A 149 -29.28 -69.30 -12.85
CA GLY A 149 -30.47 -70.10 -13.13
C GLY A 149 -30.09 -71.56 -12.99
N PRO A 150 -30.92 -72.38 -12.34
CA PRO A 150 -31.05 -73.75 -12.78
C PRO A 150 -32.51 -74.16 -12.95
N VAL A 151 -32.74 -74.76 -14.13
CA VAL A 151 -33.57 -75.93 -14.47
C VAL A 151 -35.05 -75.89 -14.08
#